data_AF-A0A7C0X8Y9-F1
#
_entry.id   AF-A0A7C0X8Y9-F1
#
_cell.length_a   1.000
_cell.length_b   1.000
_cell.length_c   1.000
_cell.angle_alpha   90.00
_cell.angle_beta   90.00
_cell.angle_gamma   90.00
#
_symmetry.space_group_name_H-M   'P 1'
#
loop_
_entity.id
_entity.type
_entity.pdbx_description
1 polymer ?
#
loop_
_entity_poly.entity_id
_entity_poly.type
_entity_poly.pdbx_seq_one_letter_code
_entity_poly.pdbx_strand_id
1 'polypeptide(L)'
;MVRLINCDTYDYEEFETSRFIDIDDDGYIVRVGRMDEIHENPENTVDMKGKLLLPGFVVSHTHVYSTFARGVKLPFHPNSFKDILEQLWWKLDSKLDLESIYYSGLIGGIEFVRNG
;
A
#
# COMPACT_ATOMS: atom_id res chain seq x y z
N MET A 1 20.93 8.35 -3.73
CA MET A 1 20.02 8.62 -4.87
C MET A 1 19.78 7.34 -5.66
N VAL A 2 18.52 7.07 -6.02
CA VAL A 2 18.08 5.97 -6.90
C VAL A 2 17.48 6.58 -8.17
N ARG A 3 17.82 6.05 -9.35
CA ARG A 3 17.15 6.40 -10.61
C ARG A 3 16.34 5.23 -11.14
N LEU A 4 15.07 5.46 -11.45
CA LEU A 4 14.24 4.56 -12.25
C LEU A 4 14.32 4.97 -13.72
N ILE A 5 14.53 4.04 -14.65
CA ILE A 5 14.58 4.32 -16.10
C ILE A 5 13.58 3.46 -16.87
N ASN A 6 13.28 3.86 -18.12
CA ASN A 6 12.31 3.18 -19.00
C ASN A 6 10.95 2.97 -18.33
N CYS A 7 10.52 3.94 -17.52
CA CYS A 7 9.25 3.89 -16.83
C CYS A 7 8.13 4.25 -17.80
N ASP A 8 7.11 3.41 -17.85
CA ASP A 8 5.77 3.86 -18.24
C ASP A 8 5.07 4.32 -16.97
N THR A 9 4.63 5.57 -16.91
CA THR A 9 4.09 6.22 -15.72
C THR A 9 2.62 6.58 -15.92
N TYR A 10 1.81 6.41 -14.87
CA TYR A 10 0.47 6.98 -14.80
C TYR A 10 0.24 7.58 -13.42
N ASP A 11 -0.05 8.89 -13.36
CA ASP A 11 -0.22 9.63 -12.10
C ASP A 11 -1.69 9.82 -11.69
N TYR A 12 -2.58 9.03 -12.29
CA TYR A 12 -4.05 9.16 -12.25
C TYR A 12 -4.66 10.24 -13.14
N GLU A 13 -3.84 11.01 -13.87
CA GLU A 13 -4.30 12.00 -14.85
C GLU A 13 -3.67 11.77 -16.23
N GLU A 14 -2.35 11.64 -16.29
CA GLU A 14 -1.56 11.51 -17.51
C GLU A 14 -0.83 10.17 -17.59
N PHE A 15 -0.87 9.53 -18.76
CA PHE A 15 -0.06 8.35 -19.07
C PHE A 15 1.08 8.73 -20.02
N GLU A 16 2.31 8.49 -19.58
CA GLU A 16 3.51 8.82 -20.34
C GLU A 16 4.48 7.63 -20.37
N THR A 17 5.11 7.41 -21.51
CA THR A 17 6.06 6.30 -21.72
C THR A 17 7.49 6.80 -21.80
N SER A 18 8.46 5.91 -21.54
CA SER A 18 9.88 6.22 -21.67
C SER A 18 10.34 7.39 -20.81
N ARG A 19 10.00 7.33 -19.52
CA ARG A 19 10.39 8.31 -18.49
C ARG A 19 11.54 7.78 -17.63
N PHE A 20 12.26 8.71 -16.99
CA PHE A 20 13.09 8.43 -15.83
C PHE A 20 12.58 9.21 -14.61
N ILE A 21 12.89 8.69 -13.42
CA ILE A 21 12.56 9.32 -12.14
C ILE A 21 13.77 9.23 -11.21
N ASP A 22 14.16 10.38 -10.66
CA ASP A 22 15.19 10.46 -9.63
C ASP A 22 14.57 10.58 -8.25
N ILE A 23 15.03 9.72 -7.35
CA ILE A 23 14.62 9.68 -5.96
C ILE A 23 15.86 9.91 -5.10
N ASP A 24 15.80 10.89 -4.19
CA ASP A 24 16.89 11.16 -3.26
C ASP A 24 16.98 10.12 -2.13
N ASP A 25 17.94 10.29 -1.22
CA ASP A 25 18.15 9.35 -0.10
C ASP A 25 17.09 9.47 1.00
N ASP A 26 16.31 10.56 1.01
CA ASP A 26 15.17 10.76 1.92
C ASP A 26 13.85 10.21 1.33
N GLY A 27 13.87 9.74 0.07
CA GLY A 27 12.74 9.13 -0.60
C GLY A 27 11.85 10.10 -1.38
N TYR A 28 12.28 11.35 -1.58
CA TYR A 28 11.52 12.32 -2.38
C TYR A 28 11.83 12.17 -3.87
N ILE A 29 10.79 12.31 -4.69
CA ILE A 29 10.94 12.47 -6.14
C ILE A 29 11.50 13.87 -6.39
N VAL A 30 12.74 13.95 -6.85
CA VAL A 30 13.43 15.22 -7.10
C VAL A 30 13.47 15.60 -8.57
N ARG A 31 13.26 14.63 -9.47
CA ARG A 31 13.21 14.87 -10.91
C ARG A 31 12.37 13.80 -11.61
N VAL A 32 11.59 14.22 -12.58
CA VAL A 32 10.92 13.35 -13.56
C VAL A 32 11.20 13.95 -14.94
N GLY A 33 11.55 13.12 -15.91
CA GLY A 33 11.81 13.60 -17.28
C GLY A 33 11.79 12.47 -18.29
N ARG A 34 12.06 12.79 -19.55
CA ARG A 34 12.10 11.82 -20.65
C ARG A 34 13.46 11.15 -20.76
N MET A 35 13.48 9.91 -21.25
CA MET A 35 14.73 9.15 -21.43
C MET A 35 15.72 9.78 -22.42
N ASP A 36 15.24 10.65 -23.34
CA ASP A 36 16.10 11.38 -24.29
C ASP A 36 16.83 12.57 -23.66
N GLU A 37 16.45 13.00 -22.45
CA GLU A 37 17.10 14.08 -21.69
C GLU A 37 18.33 13.61 -20.89
N ILE A 38 18.58 12.31 -20.81
CA ILE A 38 19.69 11.73 -20.05
C ILE A 38 20.71 11.08 -20.98
N HIS A 39 21.99 11.33 -20.72
CA HIS A 39 23.09 10.79 -21.51
C HIS A 39 23.90 9.73 -20.76
N GLU A 40 23.86 9.76 -19.42
CA GLU A 40 24.53 8.80 -18.55
C GLU A 40 23.61 8.39 -17.39
N ASN A 41 23.73 7.14 -16.97
CA ASN A 41 22.99 6.58 -15.85
C ASN A 41 23.90 6.49 -14.62
N PRO A 42 23.42 6.87 -13.42
CA PRO A 42 24.17 6.65 -12.18
C PRO A 42 24.32 5.15 -11.89
N GLU A 43 25.27 4.78 -11.03
CA GLU A 43 25.48 3.38 -10.62
C GLU A 43 24.21 2.75 -10.00
N ASN A 44 23.43 3.54 -9.27
CA ASN A 44 22.20 3.10 -8.61
C ASN A 44 20.96 3.31 -9.51
N THR A 45 20.95 2.63 -10.65
CA THR A 45 19.85 2.68 -11.64
C THR A 45 19.05 1.37 -11.65
N VAL A 46 17.72 1.49 -11.67
CA VAL A 46 16.79 0.37 -11.78
C VAL A 46 16.02 0.47 -13.10
N ASP A 47 16.11 -0.56 -13.94
CA ASP A 47 15.36 -0.64 -15.19
C ASP A 47 13.92 -1.12 -14.94
N MET A 48 12.96 -0.28 -15.33
CA MET A 48 11.52 -0.51 -15.17
C MET A 48 10.84 -0.91 -16.49
N LYS A 49 11.61 -1.25 -17.53
CA LYS A 49 11.07 -1.66 -18.83
C LYS A 49 10.01 -2.77 -18.70
N GLY A 50 8.85 -2.53 -19.32
CA GLY A 50 7.72 -3.47 -19.29
C GLY A 50 6.93 -3.47 -17.98
N LYS A 51 7.18 -2.49 -17.10
CA LYS A 51 6.43 -2.26 -15.86
C LYS A 51 5.73 -0.90 -15.93
N LEU A 52 4.56 -0.83 -15.29
CA LEU A 52 3.84 0.41 -15.05
C LEU A 52 4.20 0.93 -13.66
N LEU A 53 4.53 2.21 -13.57
CA LEU A 53 4.78 2.90 -12.31
C LEU A 53 3.60 3.83 -11.99
N LEU A 54 3.08 3.69 -10.77
CA LEU A 54 1.93 4.39 -10.25
C LEU A 54 2.27 5.03 -8.90
N PRO A 55 1.64 6.15 -8.51
CA PRO A 55 1.62 6.55 -7.12
C PRO A 55 0.94 5.45 -6.28
N GLY A 56 1.55 5.11 -5.15
CA GLY A 56 1.05 4.08 -4.24
C GLY A 56 -0.37 4.40 -3.73
N PHE A 57 -1.17 3.38 -3.46
CA PHE A 57 -2.52 3.56 -2.98
C PHE A 57 -2.55 4.07 -1.54
N VAL A 58 -3.57 4.87 -1.24
CA VAL A 58 -3.82 5.40 0.10
C VAL A 58 -5.10 4.76 0.65
N VAL A 59 -4.95 3.98 1.72
CA VAL A 59 -6.09 3.42 2.45
C VAL A 59 -6.73 4.53 3.29
N SER A 60 -7.84 5.09 2.82
CA SER A 60 -8.52 6.21 3.51
C SER A 60 -9.19 5.79 4.83
N HIS A 61 -9.54 4.51 4.97
CA HIS A 61 -10.20 3.97 6.16
C HIS A 61 -10.03 2.45 6.28
N THR A 62 -9.64 1.97 7.45
CA THR A 62 -9.56 0.53 7.78
C THR A 62 -9.47 0.29 9.29
N HIS A 63 -9.74 -0.95 9.74
CA HIS A 63 -9.68 -1.39 11.13
C HIS A 63 -8.66 -2.52 11.31
N VAL A 64 -7.37 -2.18 11.33
CA VAL A 64 -6.27 -3.16 11.31
C VAL A 64 -6.20 -4.02 12.56
N TYR A 65 -6.70 -3.57 13.71
CA TYR A 65 -6.73 -4.39 14.93
C TYR A 65 -7.56 -5.69 14.76
N SER A 66 -8.45 -5.72 13.76
CA SER A 66 -9.41 -6.80 13.53
C SER A 66 -8.98 -7.80 12.44
N THR A 67 -7.74 -7.72 11.94
CA THR A 67 -7.22 -8.55 10.84
C THR A 67 -7.46 -10.06 11.02
N PHE A 68 -7.39 -10.58 12.25
CA PHE A 68 -7.62 -12.00 12.54
C PHE A 68 -9.09 -12.41 12.72
N ALA A 69 -10.03 -11.47 12.71
CA ALA A 69 -11.46 -11.77 12.69
C ALA A 69 -11.93 -12.33 11.33
N ARG A 70 -11.11 -12.21 10.28
CA ARG A 70 -11.43 -12.68 8.93
C ARG A 70 -11.62 -14.20 8.92
N GLY A 71 -12.68 -14.65 8.26
CA GLY A 71 -13.01 -16.08 8.13
C GLY A 71 -13.60 -16.71 9.39
N VAL A 72 -13.80 -15.95 10.48
CA VAL A 72 -14.43 -16.45 11.70
C VAL A 72 -15.91 -16.75 11.43
N LYS A 73 -16.32 -18.00 11.64
CA LYS A 73 -17.70 -18.46 11.49
C LYS A 73 -18.36 -18.60 12.87
N LEU A 74 -19.28 -17.70 13.19
CA LEU A 74 -20.03 -17.70 14.46
C LEU A 74 -21.53 -17.83 14.19
N PRO A 75 -22.28 -18.55 15.05
CA PRO A 75 -23.72 -18.65 14.92
C PRO A 75 -24.39 -17.38 15.50
N PHE A 76 -24.62 -16.35 14.68
CA PHE A 76 -25.40 -15.17 15.06
C PHE A 76 -26.13 -14.56 13.85
N HIS A 77 -27.19 -13.77 14.11
CA HIS A 77 -28.06 -13.17 13.10
C HIS A 77 -28.33 -11.69 13.45
N PRO A 78 -27.44 -10.75 13.08
CA PRO A 78 -27.62 -9.34 13.37
C PRO A 78 -28.67 -8.74 12.42
N ASN A 79 -29.62 -7.96 12.94
CA ASN A 79 -30.64 -7.27 12.15
C ASN A 79 -30.32 -5.78 11.94
N SER A 80 -29.23 -5.28 12.55
CA SER A 80 -28.81 -3.89 12.46
C SER A 80 -27.30 -3.74 12.59
N PHE A 81 -26.77 -2.55 12.26
CA PHE A 81 -25.37 -2.24 12.53
C PHE A 81 -25.06 -2.25 14.04
N LYS A 82 -26.00 -1.81 14.87
CA LYS A 82 -25.85 -1.90 16.33
C LYS A 82 -25.77 -3.35 16.79
N ASP A 83 -26.55 -4.24 16.18
CA ASP A 83 -26.55 -5.67 16.50
C ASP A 83 -25.17 -6.29 16.22
N ILE A 84 -24.54 -5.99 15.09
CA ILE A 84 -23.19 -6.53 14.80
C ILE A 84 -22.14 -5.98 15.77
N LEU A 85 -22.25 -4.72 16.20
CA LEU A 85 -21.37 -4.15 17.21
C LEU A 85 -21.53 -4.84 18.56
N GLU A 86 -22.77 -4.95 19.05
CA GLU A 86 -23.10 -5.54 20.35
C GLU A 86 -22.83 -7.05 20.40
N GLN A 87 -23.16 -7.77 19.33
CA GLN A 87 -23.11 -9.22 19.31
C GLN A 87 -21.70 -9.76 18.99
N LEU A 88 -20.91 -9.03 18.20
CA LEU A 88 -19.58 -9.44 17.74
C LEU A 88 -18.48 -8.46 18.15
N TRP A 89 -18.46 -7.25 17.57
CA TRP A 89 -17.26 -6.41 17.61
C TRP A 89 -16.88 -5.98 19.02
N TRP A 90 -17.79 -5.43 19.81
CA TRP A 90 -17.46 -5.01 21.18
C TRP A 90 -16.97 -6.16 22.06
N LYS A 91 -17.50 -7.37 21.85
CA LYS A 91 -17.04 -8.56 22.57
C LYS A 91 -15.62 -8.94 22.14
N LEU A 92 -15.36 -9.00 20.84
CA LEU A 92 -14.03 -9.29 20.31
C LEU A 92 -13.01 -8.24 20.78
N ASP A 93 -13.33 -6.97 20.58
CA ASP A 93 -12.48 -5.82 20.92
C ASP A 93 -12.09 -5.85 22.40
N SER A 94 -13.02 -6.21 23.29
CA SER A 94 -12.77 -6.32 24.73
C SER A 94 -11.84 -7.46 25.15
N LYS A 95 -11.52 -8.37 24.22
CA LYS A 95 -10.71 -9.58 24.46
C LYS A 95 -9.37 -9.58 23.75
N LEU A 96 -9.09 -8.56 22.93
CA LEU A 96 -7.79 -8.42 22.28
C LEU A 96 -6.72 -8.01 23.30
N ASP A 97 -5.57 -8.65 23.20
CA ASP A 97 -4.36 -8.28 23.93
C ASP A 97 -3.37 -7.54 23.02
N LEU A 98 -2.29 -7.01 23.59
CA LEU A 98 -1.30 -6.25 22.84
C LEU A 98 -0.58 -7.08 21.78
N GLU A 99 -0.40 -8.39 22.03
CA GLU A 99 0.27 -9.29 21.09
C GLU A 99 -0.60 -9.54 19.85
N SER A 100 -1.88 -9.87 20.03
CA SER A 100 -2.83 -10.06 18.94
C SER A 100 -3.04 -8.77 18.12
N ILE A 101 -3.06 -7.60 18.77
CA ILE A 101 -3.11 -6.30 18.09
C ILE A 101 -1.84 -6.06 17.27
N TYR A 102 -0.66 -6.32 17.84
CA TYR A 102 0.62 -6.16 17.14
C TYR A 102 0.66 -6.99 15.86
N TYR A 103 0.32 -8.29 15.95
CA TYR A 103 0.34 -9.17 14.78
C TYR A 103 -0.79 -8.87 13.79
N SER A 104 -1.96 -8.41 14.25
CA SER A 104 -3.01 -7.93 13.36
C SER A 104 -2.55 -6.70 12.56
N GLY A 105 -1.84 -5.79 13.23
CA GLY A 105 -1.12 -4.65 12.65
C GLY A 105 -0.13 -5.06 11.56
N LEU A 106 0.79 -5.95 11.91
CA LEU A 106 1.86 -6.42 11.04
C LEU A 106 1.32 -7.12 9.79
N ILE A 107 0.38 -8.06 9.96
CA ILE A 107 -0.20 -8.80 8.83
C ILE A 107 -1.01 -7.88 7.93
N GLY A 108 -1.82 -6.98 8.50
CA GLY A 108 -2.55 -5.98 7.71
C GLY A 108 -1.60 -5.09 6.90
N GLY A 109 -0.52 -4.61 7.51
CA GLY A 109 0.48 -3.79 6.82
C GLY A 109 1.22 -4.53 5.70
N ILE A 110 1.62 -5.78 5.92
CA ILE A 110 2.24 -6.62 4.89
C ILE A 110 1.29 -6.81 3.71
N GLU A 111 0.02 -7.07 3.98
CA GLU A 111 -0.98 -7.23 2.92
C GLU A 111 -1.22 -5.95 2.13
N PHE A 112 -1.26 -4.79 2.78
CA PHE A 112 -1.37 -3.50 2.08
C PHE A 112 -0.18 -3.31 1.13
N VAL A 113 1.06 -3.41 1.64
CA VAL A 113 2.27 -3.24 0.80
C VAL A 113 2.31 -4.22 -0.39
N ARG A 114 1.83 -5.46 -0.21
CA ARG A 114 1.81 -6.47 -1.29
C ARG A 114 0.78 -6.18 -2.39
N ASN A 115 -0.24 -5.38 -2.11
CA ASN A 115 -1.33 -5.09 -3.04
C ASN A 115 -1.32 -3.65 -3.58
N GLY A 116 -0.24 -2.90 -3.30
CA GLY A 116 -0.06 -1.51 -3.73
C GLY A 116 -0.73 -0.51 -2.79
#